data_AF-K6V3Q9-F1
#
_entry.id   AF-K6V3Q9-F1
#
_cell.length_a   1.000
_cell.length_b   1.000
_cell.length_c   1.000
_cell.angle_alpha   90.00
_cell.angle_beta   90.00
_cell.angle_gamma   90.00
#
_symmetry.space_group_name_H-M   'P 1'
#
loop_
_entity.id
_entity.type
_entity.pdbx_description
1 polymer ?
#
loop_
_entity_poly.entity_id
_entity_poly.type
_entity_poly.pdbx_seq_one_letter_code
_entity_poly.pdbx_strand_id
1 'polypeptide(L)' 'MTVELNHTIVSATDKHASARFLAEILNVPEPQPFGPFQVVQVGRTSLDYADAAHVTPQHYAFLV' A
#
# COMPACT_ATOMS: atom_id res chain seq x y z
N MET A 1 -20.77 4.93 16.72
CA MET A 1 -20.54 4.36 15.36
C MET A 1 -19.04 4.28 15.17
N THR A 2 -18.50 3.11 14.85
CA THR A 2 -17.06 2.94 14.56
C THR A 2 -16.86 2.97 13.06
N VAL A 3 -16.38 4.10 12.54
CA VAL A 3 -15.94 4.26 11.15
C VAL A 3 -14.45 3.91 11.11
N GLU A 4 -14.06 3.07 10.16
CA GLU A 4 -12.67 2.63 9.99
C GLU A 4 -12.19 2.90 8.56
N LEU A 5 -10.90 3.24 8.42
CA LEU A 5 -10.25 3.26 7.12
C LEU A 5 -9.93 1.83 6.70
N ASN A 6 -10.66 1.31 5.71
CA ASN A 6 -10.46 -0.07 5.26
C ASN A 6 -9.26 -0.21 4.32
N HIS A 7 -9.13 0.68 3.33
CA HIS A 7 -8.01 0.69 2.39
C HIS A 7 -7.82 2.07 1.77
N THR A 8 -6.67 2.32 1.17
CA THR A 8 -6.42 3.50 0.34
C THR A 8 -5.45 3.18 -0.79
N ILE A 9 -5.60 3.85 -1.93
CA ILE A 9 -4.75 3.67 -3.10
C ILE A 9 -3.44 4.44 -2.92
N VAL A 10 -2.32 3.80 -3.24
CA VAL A 10 -1.00 4.42 -3.31
C VAL A 10 -0.55 4.43 -4.77
N SER A 11 -0.31 5.62 -5.33
CA SER A 11 0.20 5.74 -6.70
C SER A 11 1.70 5.45 -6.73
N ALA A 12 2.14 4.61 -7.66
CA ALA A 12 3.54 4.26 -7.87
C ALA A 12 3.87 4.14 -9.35
N THR A 13 5.12 4.38 -9.74
CA THR A 13 5.56 4.14 -11.13
C THR A 13 5.73 2.65 -11.43
N ASP A 14 5.98 1.84 -10.39
CA ASP A 14 5.94 0.38 -10.42
C ASP A 14 5.30 -0.09 -9.11
N LYS A 15 4.07 -0.61 -9.21
CA LYS A 15 3.32 -1.08 -8.04
C LYS A 15 3.95 -2.29 -7.37
N HIS A 16 4.60 -3.19 -8.12
CA HIS A 16 5.18 -4.41 -7.56
C HIS A 16 6.45 -4.10 -6.78
N ALA A 17 7.34 -3.28 -7.35
CA ALA A 17 8.54 -2.85 -6.68
C ALA A 17 8.22 -2.03 -5.42
N SER A 18 7.28 -1.09 -5.52
CA SER A 18 6.94 -0.18 -4.41
C SER A 18 6.21 -0.89 -3.26
N ALA A 19 5.27 -1.78 -3.58
CA ALA A 19 4.56 -2.56 -2.57
C ALA A 19 5.52 -3.50 -1.81
N ARG A 20 6.41 -4.19 -2.54
CA ARG A 20 7.40 -5.08 -1.94
C ARG A 20 8.41 -4.33 -1.08
N PHE A 21 8.89 -3.18 -1.55
CA PHE A 21 9.79 -2.31 -0.79
C PHE A 21 9.20 -1.93 0.57
N LEU A 22 7.94 -1.49 0.61
CA LEU A 22 7.29 -1.14 1.88
C LEU A 22 7.07 -2.38 2.76
N ALA A 23 6.61 -3.49 2.18
CA ALA A 23 6.37 -4.72 2.92
C ALA A 23 7.64 -5.26 3.61
N GLU A 24 8.78 -5.21 2.91
CA GLU A 24 10.08 -5.59 3.45
C GLU A 24 10.53 -4.67 4.60
N ILE A 25 10.38 -3.35 4.46
CA ILE A 25 10.75 -2.39 5.51
C ILE A 25 9.91 -2.58 6.78
N LEU A 26 8.60 -2.78 6.61
CA LEU A 26 7.67 -2.93 7.72
C LEU A 26 7.63 -4.36 8.27
N ASN A 27 8.37 -5.30 7.66
CA ASN A 27 8.37 -6.72 8.01
C ASN A 27 6.93 -7.32 8.08
N VAL A 28 6.12 -6.99 7.07
CA VAL A 28 4.76 -7.54 6.89
C VAL A 28 4.76 -8.59 5.77
N PRO A 29 3.71 -9.42 5.65
CA PRO A 29 3.63 -10.43 4.58
C PRO A 29 3.75 -9.85 3.16
N GLU A 30 4.11 -10.72 2.21
CA GLU A 30 4.30 -10.34 0.81
C GLU A 30 3.02 -9.74 0.19
N PRO A 31 3.12 -8.65 -0.59
CA PRO A 31 1.96 -8.02 -1.20
C PRO A 31 1.20 -8.99 -2.12
N GLN A 32 -0.12 -8.91 -2.12
CA GLN A 32 -0.97 -9.80 -2.92
C GLN A 32 -1.62 -9.05 -4.09
N PRO A 33 -1.73 -9.66 -5.28
CA PRO A 33 -2.47 -9.08 -6.38
C PRO A 33 -3.97 -9.01 -6.09
N PHE A 34 -4.58 -7.86 -6.35
CA PHE A 34 -6.04 -7.71 -6.37
C PHE A 34 -6.45 -6.76 -7.49
N GLY A 35 -7.00 -7.32 -8.57
CA GLY A 35 -7.32 -6.54 -9.77
C GLY A 35 -6.09 -5.80 -10.31
N PRO A 36 -6.14 -4.46 -10.49
CA PRO A 36 -5.00 -3.69 -10.95
C PRO A 36 -3.94 -3.43 -9.87
N PHE A 37 -4.19 -3.81 -8.62
CA PHE A 37 -3.41 -3.39 -7.45
C PHE A 37 -2.40 -4.44 -6.98
N GLN A 38 -1.39 -3.97 -6.26
CA GLN A 38 -0.57 -4.77 -5.33
C GLN A 38 -0.86 -4.33 -3.91
N VAL A 39 -1.46 -5.22 -3.11
CA VAL A 39 -2.04 -4.89 -1.82
C VAL A 39 -1.05 -5.22 -0.71
N VAL A 40 -0.69 -4.21 0.08
CA VAL A 40 0.09 -4.36 1.31
C VAL A 40 -0.86 -4.26 2.51
N GLN A 41 -1.00 -5.35 3.27
CA GLN A 41 -1.81 -5.35 4.49
C GLN A 41 -1.02 -4.73 5.65
N VAL A 42 -1.58 -3.72 6.30
CA VAL A 42 -0.98 -3.06 7.47
C VAL A 42 -2.00 -2.91 8.59
N GLY A 43 -1.95 -3.81 9.58
CA GLY A 43 -2.95 -3.88 10.64
C GLY A 43 -4.34 -4.14 10.07
N ARG A 44 -5.31 -3.25 10.35
CA ARG A 44 -6.71 -3.34 9.88
C ARG A 44 -6.95 -2.64 8.54
N THR A 45 -5.94 -1.96 7.98
CA THR A 45 -6.02 -1.20 6.73
C THR A 45 -5.12 -1.86 5.67
N SER A 46 -5.43 -1.69 4.39
CA SER A 46 -4.49 -1.99 3.31
C SER A 46 -4.06 -0.76 2.51
N LEU A 47 -2.86 -0.85 1.95
CA LEU A 47 -2.35 0.08 0.95
C LEU A 47 -2.33 -0.60 -0.40
N ASP A 48 -3.13 -0.08 -1.33
CA ASP A 48 -3.38 -0.70 -2.62
C ASP A 48 -2.55 0.02 -3.69
N TYR A 49 -1.37 -0.51 -3.99
CA TYR A 49 -0.45 0.12 -4.94
C TYR A 49 -0.96 0.00 -6.38
N ALA A 50 -1.03 1.12 -7.08
CA ALA A 50 -1.46 1.22 -8.48
C ALA A 50 -0.37 1.86 -9.35
N ASP A 51 -0.22 1.38 -10.58
CA ASP A 51 0.70 1.98 -11.56
C ASP A 51 0.19 3.36 -12.01
N ALA A 52 1.09 4.35 -12.04
CA ALA A 52 0.80 5.73 -12.42
C ALA A 52 2.01 6.35 -13.15
N ALA A 53 1.73 7.18 -14.18
CA ALA A 53 2.77 7.87 -14.95
C ALA A 53 3.47 8.99 -14.15
N HIS A 54 2.75 9.62 -13.23
CA HIS A 54 3.25 10.66 -12.34
C HIS A 54 2.77 10.41 -10.92
N VAL A 55 3.67 10.52 -9.96
CA VAL A 55 3.36 10.32 -8.54
C VAL A 55 3.53 11.65 -7.82
N THR A 56 2.43 12.18 -7.27
CA THR A 56 2.50 13.26 -6.29
C THR A 56 2.87 12.66 -4.94
N PRO A 57 3.92 13.15 -4.26
CA PRO A 57 4.32 12.61 -2.96
C PRO A 57 3.18 12.66 -1.93
N GLN A 58 3.01 11.57 -1.20
CA GLN A 58 2.08 11.42 -0.10
C GLN A 58 2.83 11.06 1.18
N HIS A 59 2.19 11.22 2.34
CA HIS A 59 2.79 10.94 3.63
C HIS A 59 2.04 9.82 4.34
N TYR A 60 2.75 8.75 4.68
CA TYR A 60 2.25 7.61 5.43
C TYR A 60 3.16 7.37 6.63
N ALA A 61 2.56 7.36 7.82
CA ALA A 61 3.26 7.09 9.07
C ALA A 61 2.64 5.86 9.74
N PHE A 62 3.49 4.98 10.25
CA PHE A 62 3.09 3.75 10.91
C PHE A 62 3.52 3.79 12.37
N LEU A 63 2.61 3.45 13.27
CA LEU A 63 2.94 3.14 14.66
C LEU A 63 3.39 1.68 14.73
N VAL A 64 4.52 1.43 15.39
CA VAL A 64 5.15 0.09 15.51
C VAL A 64 5.35 -0.30 16.97
#